data_AF-A0A950H302-F1
#
_entry.id   AF-A0A950H302-F1
#
_cell.length_a   1.000
_cell.length_b   1.000
_cell.length_c   1.000
_cell.angle_alpha   90.00
_cell.angle_beta   90.00
_cell.angle_gamma   90.00
#
_symmetry.space_group_name_H-M   'P 1'
#
loop_
_entity.id
_entity.type
_entity.pdbx_description
1 polymer ?
#
loop_
_entity_poly.entity_id
_entity_poly.type
_entity_poly.pdbx_seq_one_letter_code
_entity_poly.pdbx_strand_id
1 'polypeptide(L)'
;MALIGLYLVAAALLVVAGVAKVFRPDDTARALGAALPVPGLRAASGPLRWVVRAVAGVEAALGVVALVRPGPIPGALVALSYLTFAGLLVVVRSRGGALASCGCFGRPDTPVTAAHVVIDVGLGVSAAVVAARVPAGWLFTVLAAQPGGGIPLLLVSSLVAWLAVLVMDGLARLVAVRRLAGISFDRTSHRASGSGSG
;
A
#
# COMPACT_ATOMS: atom_id res chain seq x y z
N MET A 1 13.54 18.11 -9.30
CA MET A 1 12.57 18.74 -8.38
C MET A 1 11.31 17.90 -8.17
N ALA A 2 10.62 17.42 -9.22
CA ALA A 2 9.40 16.60 -9.05
C ALA A 2 9.55 15.33 -8.17
N LEU A 3 10.70 14.66 -8.22
CA LEU A 3 10.96 13.44 -7.43
C LEU A 3 11.00 13.69 -5.91
N ILE A 4 11.33 14.91 -5.46
CA ILE A 4 11.28 15.26 -4.04
C ILE A 4 9.84 15.32 -3.56
N GLY A 5 8.91 15.84 -4.38
CA GLY A 5 7.48 15.79 -4.07
C GLY A 5 7.00 14.35 -3.91
N LEU A 6 7.35 13.46 -4.84
CA LEU A 6 7.00 12.04 -4.75
C LEU A 6 7.62 11.33 -3.53
N TYR A 7 8.85 11.70 -3.15
CA TYR A 7 9.46 11.21 -1.92
C TYR A 7 8.68 11.66 -0.66
N LEU A 8 8.22 12.92 -0.61
CA LEU A 8 7.40 13.41 0.49
C LEU A 8 6.04 12.71 0.54
N VAL A 9 5.42 12.46 -0.62
CA VAL A 9 4.22 11.63 -0.75
C VAL A 9 4.48 10.22 -0.21
N ALA A 10 5.58 9.59 -0.62
CA ALA A 10 5.97 8.26 -0.16
C ALA A 10 6.15 8.24 1.36
N ALA A 11 6.87 9.20 1.93
CA ALA A 11 7.09 9.26 3.37
C ALA A 11 5.78 9.48 4.14
N ALA A 12 4.91 10.38 3.70
CA ALA A 12 3.61 10.64 4.32
C ALA A 12 2.68 9.42 4.25
N LEU A 13 2.57 8.79 3.08
CA LEU A 13 1.79 7.57 2.90
C LEU A 13 2.34 6.41 3.72
N LEU A 14 3.68 6.31 3.88
CA LEU A 14 4.30 5.30 4.75
C LEU A 14 3.92 5.51 6.23
N VAL A 15 3.86 6.76 6.71
CA VAL A 15 3.36 7.06 8.06
C VAL A 15 1.92 6.62 8.21
N VAL A 16 1.03 7.04 7.29
CA VAL A 16 -0.40 6.71 7.36
C VAL A 16 -0.61 5.20 7.30
N ALA A 17 0.08 4.51 6.39
CA ALA A 17 0.00 3.06 6.25
C ALA A 17 0.54 2.34 7.49
N GLY A 18 1.68 2.76 8.03
CA GLY A 18 2.26 2.19 9.25
C GLY A 18 1.32 2.35 10.44
N VAL A 19 0.79 3.55 10.66
CA VAL A 19 -0.19 3.83 11.72
C VAL A 19 -1.45 2.96 11.57
N ALA A 20 -1.99 2.85 10.35
CA ALA A 20 -3.15 1.99 10.08
C ALA A 20 -2.87 0.52 10.42
N LYS A 21 -1.70 0.00 10.04
CA LYS A 21 -1.25 -1.38 10.34
C LYS A 21 -1.02 -1.61 11.83
N VAL A 22 -0.59 -0.61 12.60
CA VAL A 22 -0.45 -0.70 14.07
C VAL A 22 -1.81 -0.89 14.75
N PHE A 23 -2.84 -0.19 14.28
CA PHE A 23 -4.20 -0.30 14.82
C PHE A 23 -4.95 -1.54 14.33
N ARG A 24 -4.70 -1.98 13.09
CA ARG A 24 -5.37 -3.12 12.45
C ARG A 24 -4.36 -4.08 11.80
N PRO A 25 -3.62 -4.88 12.58
CA PRO A 25 -2.57 -5.77 12.06
C PRO A 25 -3.11 -7.03 11.36
N ASP A 26 -4.39 -7.34 11.57
CA ASP A 26 -5.01 -8.63 11.25
C ASP A 26 -5.00 -8.94 9.75
N ASP A 27 -5.18 -7.92 8.93
CA ASP A 27 -5.23 -8.08 7.47
C ASP A 27 -3.85 -8.33 6.87
N THR A 28 -2.84 -7.65 7.39
CA THR A 28 -1.45 -7.84 6.98
C THR A 28 -0.93 -9.21 7.46
N ALA A 29 -1.28 -9.63 8.68
CA ALA A 29 -0.91 -10.95 9.20
C ALA A 29 -1.53 -12.08 8.37
N ARG A 30 -2.81 -11.96 7.99
CA ARG A 30 -3.49 -12.94 7.11
C ARG A 30 -2.87 -12.98 5.72
N ALA A 31 -2.61 -11.81 5.13
CA ALA A 31 -1.94 -11.72 3.83
C ALA A 31 -0.56 -12.38 3.86
N LEU A 32 0.23 -12.15 4.91
CA LEU A 32 1.56 -12.70 5.06
C LEU A 32 1.53 -14.23 5.25
N GLY A 33 0.60 -14.75 6.05
CA GLY A 33 0.37 -16.19 6.20
C GLY A 33 -0.13 -16.89 4.92
N ALA A 34 -0.84 -16.17 4.05
CA ALA A 34 -1.25 -16.69 2.75
C ALA A 34 -0.11 -16.65 1.72
N ALA A 35 0.69 -15.59 1.73
CA ALA A 35 1.73 -15.30 0.76
C ALA A 35 3.05 -16.05 1.00
N LEU A 36 3.47 -16.21 2.26
CA LEU A 36 4.73 -16.85 2.57
C LEU A 36 4.56 -18.37 2.69
N PRO A 37 5.34 -19.19 1.97
CA PRO A 37 5.30 -20.65 2.05
C PRO A 37 6.08 -21.15 3.27
N VAL A 38 5.75 -20.64 4.46
CA VAL A 38 6.40 -21.03 5.72
C VAL A 38 5.46 -21.96 6.50
N PRO A 39 5.83 -23.24 6.71
CA PRO A 39 5.04 -24.17 7.51
C PRO A 39 4.76 -23.60 8.91
N GLY A 40 3.50 -23.67 9.36
CA GLY A 40 3.10 -23.18 10.67
C GLY A 40 2.80 -21.67 10.75
N LEU A 41 3.18 -20.86 9.75
CA LEU A 41 2.92 -19.41 9.78
C LEU A 41 1.42 -19.06 9.76
N ARG A 42 0.61 -19.89 9.10
CA ARG A 42 -0.85 -19.78 9.12
C ARG A 42 -1.45 -20.12 10.49
N ALA A 43 -0.84 -21.06 11.21
CA ALA A 43 -1.26 -21.43 12.57
C ALA A 43 -0.77 -20.42 13.63
N ALA A 44 0.36 -19.77 13.38
CA ALA A 44 0.99 -18.77 14.24
C ALA A 44 0.35 -17.37 14.14
N SER A 45 -0.97 -17.29 13.93
CA SER A 45 -1.67 -16.01 13.71
C SER A 45 -1.61 -15.05 14.91
N GLY A 46 -1.42 -15.56 16.13
CA GLY A 46 -1.22 -14.76 17.35
C GLY A 46 0.10 -13.98 17.37
N PRO A 47 1.27 -14.65 17.42
CA PRO A 47 2.57 -13.97 17.43
C PRO A 47 2.84 -13.17 16.16
N LEU A 48 2.30 -13.59 15.01
CA LEU A 48 2.44 -12.85 13.75
C LEU A 48 1.83 -11.45 13.81
N ARG A 49 0.73 -11.25 14.54
CA ARG A 49 0.12 -9.92 14.75
C ARG A 49 1.07 -8.98 15.48
N TRP A 50 1.76 -9.47 16.51
CA TRP A 50 2.72 -8.66 17.26
C TRP A 50 3.91 -8.24 16.39
N VAL A 51 4.41 -9.17 15.57
CA VAL A 51 5.47 -8.87 14.59
C VAL A 51 4.99 -7.80 13.60
N VAL A 52 3.79 -7.95 13.04
CA VAL A 52 3.20 -6.95 12.12
C VAL A 52 3.07 -5.59 12.78
N ARG A 53 2.60 -5.50 14.04
CA ARG A 53 2.48 -4.23 14.75
C ARG A 53 3.85 -3.59 14.99
N ALA A 54 4.84 -4.37 15.39
CA ALA A 54 6.19 -3.87 15.62
C ALA A 54 6.81 -3.33 14.32
N VAL A 55 6.74 -4.10 13.22
CA VAL A 55 7.23 -3.66 11.91
C VAL A 55 6.47 -2.43 11.42
N ALA A 56 5.16 -2.39 11.57
CA ALA A 56 4.34 -1.24 11.20
C ALA A 56 4.68 0.03 12.01
N GLY A 57 4.99 -0.13 13.30
CA GLY A 57 5.48 0.98 14.14
C GLY A 57 6.82 1.51 13.64
N VAL A 58 7.72 0.61 13.22
CA VAL A 58 9.01 0.97 12.60
C VAL A 58 8.79 1.69 11.26
N GLU A 59 7.88 1.22 10.41
CA GLU A 59 7.52 1.90 9.15
C GLU A 59 7.00 3.32 9.41
N ALA A 60 6.11 3.48 10.39
CA ALA A 60 5.57 4.80 10.75
C ALA A 60 6.67 5.73 11.27
N ALA A 61 7.54 5.25 12.17
CA ALA A 61 8.67 6.02 12.67
C ALA A 61 9.65 6.39 11.55
N LEU A 62 9.90 5.46 10.61
CA LEU A 62 10.72 5.70 9.42
C LEU A 62 10.16 6.79 8.54
N GLY A 63 8.85 6.76 8.26
CA GLY A 63 8.18 7.81 7.51
C GLY A 63 8.30 9.18 8.19
N VAL A 64 8.14 9.25 9.52
CA VAL A 64 8.33 10.50 10.28
C VAL A 64 9.78 10.97 10.20
N VAL A 65 10.77 10.08 10.39
CA VAL A 65 12.19 10.43 10.27
C VAL A 65 12.52 10.91 8.85
N ALA A 66 11.95 10.29 7.83
CA ALA A 66 12.13 10.67 6.43
C ALA A 66 11.55 12.06 6.11
N LEU A 67 10.47 12.46 6.80
CA LEU A 67 9.88 13.81 6.70
C LEU A 67 10.68 14.87 7.47
N VAL A 68 11.12 14.55 8.69
CA VAL A 68 11.80 15.53 9.58
C VAL A 68 13.29 15.67 9.26
N ARG A 69 13.97 14.55 8.97
CA ARG A 69 15.40 14.49 8.65
C ARG A 69 15.64 13.71 7.36
N PRO A 70 15.20 14.26 6.22
CA PRO A 70 15.44 13.68 4.90
C PRO A 70 16.93 13.52 4.62
N GLY A 71 17.28 12.37 4.06
CA GLY A 71 18.67 12.04 3.75
C GLY A 71 18.78 10.69 3.04
N PRO A 72 20.01 10.27 2.70
CA PRO A 72 20.24 9.06 1.93
C PRO A 72 19.76 7.81 2.67
N ILE A 73 20.01 7.73 3.98
CA ILE A 73 19.62 6.57 4.79
C ILE A 73 18.09 6.45 4.92
N PRO A 74 17.34 7.49 5.38
CA PRO A 74 15.87 7.42 5.41
C PRO A 74 15.27 7.19 4.03
N GLY A 75 15.83 7.79 2.98
CA GLY A 75 15.38 7.57 1.60
C GLY A 75 15.53 6.12 1.14
N ALA A 76 16.68 5.49 1.43
CA ALA A 76 16.92 4.09 1.10
C ALA A 76 15.98 3.16 1.87
N LEU A 77 15.70 3.47 3.14
CA LEU A 77 14.79 2.67 3.97
C LEU A 77 13.33 2.81 3.50
N VAL A 78 12.87 4.02 3.16
CA VAL A 78 11.55 4.24 2.55
C VAL A 78 11.45 3.47 1.22
N ALA A 79 12.47 3.57 0.37
CA ALA A 79 12.51 2.83 -0.89
C ALA A 79 12.41 1.31 -0.66
N LEU A 80 13.17 0.78 0.29
CA LEU A 80 13.15 -0.63 0.64
C LEU A 80 11.77 -1.07 1.14
N SER A 81 11.11 -0.28 2.00
CA SER A 81 9.76 -0.56 2.47
C SER A 81 8.77 -0.68 1.32
N TYR A 82 8.76 0.29 0.40
CA TYR A 82 7.86 0.29 -0.75
C TYR A 82 8.13 -0.86 -1.72
N LEU A 83 9.40 -1.12 -2.06
CA LEU A 83 9.77 -2.19 -2.99
C LEU A 83 9.50 -3.59 -2.40
N THR A 84 9.74 -3.77 -1.10
CA THR A 84 9.41 -5.02 -0.39
C THR A 84 7.91 -5.27 -0.39
N PHE A 85 7.11 -4.22 -0.12
CA PHE A 85 5.66 -4.31 -0.14
C PHE A 85 5.12 -4.58 -1.55
N ALA A 86 5.66 -3.91 -2.58
CA ALA A 86 5.32 -4.17 -3.98
C ALA A 86 5.60 -5.64 -4.37
N GLY A 87 6.74 -6.19 -3.95
CA GLY A 87 7.07 -7.61 -4.15
C GLY A 87 6.06 -8.55 -3.51
N LEU A 88 5.65 -8.26 -2.27
CA LEU A 88 4.59 -9.02 -1.58
C LEU A 88 3.27 -8.98 -2.35
N LEU A 89 2.87 -7.80 -2.85
CA LEU A 89 1.66 -7.64 -3.66
C LEU A 89 1.70 -8.43 -4.97
N VAL A 90 2.86 -8.47 -5.65
CA VAL A 90 3.06 -9.30 -6.85
C VAL A 90 2.90 -10.78 -6.52
N VAL A 91 3.47 -11.27 -5.42
CA VAL A 91 3.35 -12.67 -4.99
C VAL A 91 1.90 -13.02 -4.62
N VAL A 92 1.20 -12.16 -3.89
CA VAL A 92 -0.21 -12.41 -3.54
C VAL A 92 -1.08 -12.43 -4.79
N ARG A 93 -0.84 -11.50 -5.73
CA ARG A 93 -1.56 -11.43 -6.99
C ARG A 93 -1.31 -12.65 -7.88
N SER A 94 -0.07 -13.11 -8.00
CA SER A 94 0.27 -14.27 -8.86
C SER A 94 -0.33 -15.57 -8.35
N ARG A 95 -0.63 -15.66 -7.04
CA ARG A 95 -1.29 -16.82 -6.41
C ARG A 95 -2.82 -16.74 -6.41
N GLY A 96 -3.40 -15.75 -7.09
CA GLY A 96 -4.86 -15.56 -7.12
C GLY A 96 -5.47 -15.18 -5.76
N GLY A 97 -4.65 -14.81 -4.79
CA GLY A 97 -5.11 -14.40 -3.46
C GLY A 97 -5.73 -13.01 -3.51
N ALA A 98 -6.90 -12.86 -2.91
CA ALA A 98 -7.35 -11.54 -2.45
C ALA A 98 -6.60 -11.22 -1.14
N LEU A 99 -6.01 -10.03 -1.01
CA LEU A 99 -5.63 -9.56 0.32
C LEU A 99 -6.92 -9.33 1.10
N ALA A 100 -7.02 -9.93 2.28
CA ALA A 100 -8.20 -9.80 3.15
C ALA A 100 -8.50 -8.34 3.53
N SER A 101 -7.53 -7.43 3.42
CA SER A 101 -7.77 -6.01 3.22
C SER A 101 -6.48 -5.34 2.78
N CYS A 102 -6.56 -4.26 1.99
CA CYS A 102 -5.40 -3.39 1.71
C CYS A 102 -5.01 -2.51 2.92
N GLY A 103 -5.50 -2.80 4.13
CA GLY A 103 -5.15 -2.13 5.39
C GLY A 103 -5.64 -0.69 5.52
N CYS A 104 -6.01 -0.02 4.42
CA CYS A 104 -6.30 1.41 4.43
C CYS A 104 -7.62 1.77 5.11
N PHE A 105 -8.66 0.91 5.11
CA PHE A 105 -9.97 1.27 5.70
C PHE A 105 -10.79 0.13 6.34
N GLY A 106 -10.22 -1.07 6.51
CA GLY A 106 -10.92 -2.19 7.17
C GLY A 106 -12.24 -2.61 6.51
N ARG A 107 -12.35 -2.44 5.19
CA ARG A 107 -13.41 -3.08 4.40
C ARG A 107 -12.98 -4.51 4.02
N PRO A 108 -13.87 -5.50 4.14
CA PRO A 108 -13.56 -6.88 3.76
C PRO A 108 -13.33 -6.97 2.25
N ASP A 109 -12.28 -7.71 1.88
CA ASP A 109 -11.96 -8.22 0.55
C ASP A 109 -11.90 -7.18 -0.58
N THR A 110 -10.73 -6.55 -0.69
CA THR A 110 -10.38 -5.73 -1.86
C THR A 110 -9.27 -6.41 -2.66
N PRO A 111 -9.54 -6.82 -3.92
CA PRO A 111 -8.53 -7.50 -4.72
C PRO A 111 -7.36 -6.57 -5.04
N VAL A 112 -6.14 -7.04 -4.84
CA VAL A 112 -4.92 -6.31 -5.22
C VAL A 112 -4.93 -6.06 -6.72
N THR A 113 -5.03 -4.80 -7.09
CA THR A 113 -4.96 -4.35 -8.49
C THR A 113 -3.51 -4.08 -8.89
N ALA A 114 -3.23 -4.16 -10.21
CA ALA A 114 -1.93 -3.78 -10.76
C ALA A 114 -1.57 -2.31 -10.42
N ALA A 115 -2.58 -1.45 -10.23
CA ALA A 115 -2.38 -0.06 -9.82
C ALA A 115 -1.65 0.07 -8.47
N HIS A 116 -1.91 -0.81 -7.49
CA HIS A 116 -1.19 -0.79 -6.22
C HIS A 116 0.32 -1.01 -6.43
N VAL A 117 0.67 -2.04 -7.22
CA VAL A 117 2.06 -2.38 -7.52
C VAL A 117 2.76 -1.22 -8.25
N VAL A 118 2.10 -0.63 -9.25
CA VAL A 118 2.67 0.49 -10.01
C VAL A 118 2.93 1.71 -9.12
N ILE A 119 1.98 2.04 -8.22
CA ILE A 119 2.13 3.16 -7.29
C ILE A 119 3.28 2.88 -6.32
N ASP A 120 3.32 1.70 -5.69
CA ASP A 120 4.38 1.36 -4.73
C ASP A 120 5.77 1.35 -5.38
N VAL A 121 5.88 0.80 -6.59
CA VAL A 121 7.14 0.82 -7.34
C VAL A 121 7.54 2.26 -7.70
N GLY A 122 6.60 3.10 -8.16
CA GLY A 122 6.88 4.50 -8.48
C GLY A 122 7.38 5.29 -7.27
N LEU A 123 6.72 5.12 -6.12
CA LEU A 123 7.11 5.74 -4.85
C LEU A 123 8.48 5.21 -4.38
N GLY A 124 8.69 3.90 -4.43
CA GLY A 124 9.97 3.27 -4.06
C GLY A 124 11.14 3.72 -4.94
N VAL A 125 10.97 3.77 -6.26
CA VAL A 125 11.98 4.28 -7.20
C VAL A 125 12.27 5.75 -6.95
N SER A 126 11.24 6.58 -6.70
CA SER A 126 11.45 8.00 -6.40
C SER A 126 12.28 8.18 -5.12
N ALA A 127 12.00 7.40 -4.08
CA ALA A 127 12.76 7.42 -2.83
C ALA A 127 14.20 6.91 -3.02
N ALA A 128 14.41 5.88 -3.84
CA ALA A 128 15.75 5.37 -4.17
C ALA A 128 16.59 6.42 -4.92
N VAL A 129 15.99 7.13 -5.87
CA VAL A 129 16.68 8.20 -6.61
C VAL A 129 17.02 9.38 -5.68
N VAL A 130 16.12 9.75 -4.77
CA VAL A 130 16.40 10.77 -3.74
C VAL A 130 17.53 10.29 -2.83
N ALA A 131 17.51 9.03 -2.40
CA ALA A 131 18.55 8.46 -1.56
C ALA A 131 19.93 8.47 -2.22
N ALA A 132 19.99 8.19 -3.53
CA ALA A 132 21.24 8.14 -4.28
C ALA A 132 21.79 9.53 -4.65
N ARG A 133 20.94 10.56 -4.73
CA ARG A 133 21.32 11.86 -5.30
C ARG A 133 21.30 13.04 -4.33
N VAL A 134 20.71 12.88 -3.14
CA VAL A 134 20.56 13.99 -2.18
C VAL A 134 21.48 13.78 -0.98
N PRO A 135 22.49 14.65 -0.78
CA PRO A 135 23.34 14.63 0.42
C PRO A 135 22.51 14.85 1.70
N ALA A 136 22.97 14.30 2.82
CA ALA A 136 22.32 14.51 4.11
C ALA A 136 22.25 16.00 4.46
N GLY A 137 21.08 16.49 4.90
CA GLY A 137 20.89 17.89 5.31
C GLY A 137 20.49 18.88 4.20
N TRP A 138 20.37 18.43 2.94
CA TRP A 138 20.11 19.31 1.79
C TRP A 138 18.62 19.57 1.50
N LEU A 139 17.68 18.89 2.16
CA LEU A 139 16.26 19.11 1.84
C LEU A 139 15.76 20.46 2.35
N PHE A 140 16.19 20.91 3.53
CA PHE A 140 15.77 22.20 4.06
C PHE A 140 16.26 23.37 3.22
N THR A 141 17.47 23.28 2.66
CA THR A 141 18.01 24.28 1.73
C THR A 141 17.29 24.25 0.38
N VAL A 142 16.95 23.06 -0.13
CA VAL A 142 16.14 22.92 -1.37
C VAL A 142 14.72 23.45 -1.17
N LEU A 143 14.11 23.21 0.00
CA LEU A 143 12.75 23.64 0.35
C LEU A 143 12.69 25.16 0.59
N ALA A 144 13.71 25.72 1.25
CA ALA A 144 13.87 27.16 1.45
C ALA A 144 14.17 27.92 0.14
N ALA A 145 14.81 27.26 -0.83
CA ALA A 145 15.03 27.81 -2.17
C ALA A 145 13.79 27.73 -3.09
N GLN A 146 12.70 27.07 -2.66
CA GLN A 146 11.46 27.05 -3.43
C GLN A 146 10.64 28.34 -3.23
N PRO A 147 9.99 28.86 -4.28
CA PRO A 147 9.05 29.98 -4.13
C PRO A 147 7.94 29.63 -3.12
N GLY A 148 7.69 30.53 -2.17
CA GLY A 148 6.71 30.31 -1.10
C GLY A 148 7.15 29.33 0.00
N GLY A 149 8.46 29.07 0.15
CA GLY A 149 9.00 28.27 1.27
C GLY A 149 8.65 26.78 1.23
N GLY A 150 8.30 26.26 0.04
CA GLY A 150 7.92 24.84 -0.15
C GLY A 150 6.46 24.51 0.19
N ILE A 151 5.65 25.48 0.63
CA ILE A 151 4.21 25.31 0.88
C ILE A 151 3.47 24.75 -0.35
N PRO A 152 3.69 25.25 -1.59
CA PRO A 152 3.02 24.70 -2.78
C PRO A 152 3.36 23.23 -3.02
N LEU A 153 4.60 22.83 -2.75
CA LEU A 153 5.06 21.45 -2.92
C LEU A 153 4.41 20.52 -1.90
N LEU A 154 4.28 20.96 -0.65
CA LEU A 154 3.56 20.22 0.39
C LEU A 154 2.08 20.07 0.04
N LEU A 155 1.41 21.15 -0.38
CA LEU A 155 0.01 21.11 -0.78
C LEU A 155 -0.23 20.15 -1.95
N VAL A 156 0.59 20.23 -3.00
CA VAL A 156 0.48 19.33 -4.15
C VAL A 156 0.78 17.89 -3.75
N SER A 157 1.78 17.65 -2.89
CA SER A 157 2.11 16.31 -2.40
C SER A 157 0.97 15.73 -1.56
N SER A 158 0.41 16.50 -0.62
CA SER A 158 -0.75 16.11 0.17
C SER A 158 -1.98 15.85 -0.70
N LEU A 159 -2.22 16.69 -1.72
CA LEU A 159 -3.29 16.48 -2.69
C LEU A 159 -3.08 15.20 -3.50
N VAL A 160 -1.87 14.92 -3.96
CA VAL A 160 -1.54 13.68 -4.69
C VAL A 160 -1.71 12.45 -3.80
N ALA A 161 -1.27 12.52 -2.55
CA ALA A 161 -1.48 11.45 -1.57
C ALA A 161 -2.98 11.21 -1.32
N TRP A 162 -3.75 12.29 -1.15
CA TRP A 162 -5.19 12.25 -0.96
C TRP A 162 -5.91 11.67 -2.18
N LEU A 163 -5.55 12.13 -3.39
CA LEU A 163 -6.10 11.61 -4.64
C LEU A 163 -5.74 10.14 -4.86
N ALA A 164 -4.52 9.72 -4.52
CA ALA A 164 -4.13 8.32 -4.56
C ALA A 164 -5.06 7.49 -3.65
N VAL A 165 -5.27 7.93 -2.41
CA VAL A 165 -6.20 7.27 -1.48
C VAL A 165 -7.62 7.17 -2.07
N LEU A 166 -8.14 8.27 -2.66
CA LEU A 166 -9.47 8.29 -3.27
C LEU A 166 -9.58 7.35 -4.48
N VAL A 167 -8.56 7.33 -5.34
CA VAL A 167 -8.49 6.45 -6.51
C VAL A 167 -8.48 4.99 -6.07
N MET A 168 -7.74 4.65 -5.01
CA MET A 168 -7.69 3.29 -4.49
C MET A 168 -9.03 2.83 -3.90
N ASP A 169 -9.76 3.69 -3.16
CA ASP A 169 -11.11 3.35 -2.65
C ASP A 169 -12.14 3.24 -3.79
N GLY A 170 -12.07 4.14 -4.79
CA GLY A 170 -12.95 4.12 -5.95
C GLY A 170 -12.79 2.87 -6.82
N LEU A 171 -11.55 2.51 -7.16
CA LEU A 171 -11.22 1.31 -7.93
C LEU A 171 -11.65 0.04 -7.20
N ALA A 172 -11.44 -0.02 -5.89
CA ALA A 172 -11.88 -1.13 -5.04
C ALA A 172 -13.40 -1.34 -5.15
N ARG A 173 -14.19 -0.27 -5.05
CA ARG A 173 -15.66 -0.33 -5.15
C ARG A 173 -16.13 -0.79 -6.52
N LEU A 174 -15.51 -0.29 -7.59
CA LEU A 174 -15.86 -0.68 -8.96
C LEU A 174 -15.62 -2.16 -9.23
N VAL A 175 -14.50 -2.71 -8.75
CA VAL A 175 -14.20 -4.15 -8.90
C VAL A 175 -15.18 -5.01 -8.09
N ALA A 176 -15.55 -4.59 -6.89
CA ALA A 176 -16.55 -5.28 -6.08
C ALA A 176 -17.92 -5.34 -6.77
N VAL A 177 -18.38 -4.21 -7.33
CA VAL A 177 -19.63 -4.13 -8.09
C VAL A 177 -19.60 -4.99 -9.34
N ARG A 178 -18.50 -4.97 -10.11
CA ARG A 178 -18.35 -5.80 -11.31
C ARG A 178 -18.41 -7.30 -11.01
N ARG A 179 -17.87 -7.76 -9.89
CA ARG A 179 -17.97 -9.18 -9.48
C ARG A 179 -19.40 -9.57 -9.13
N LEU A 180 -20.12 -8.73 -8.39
CA LEU A 180 -21.53 -8.98 -8.06
C LEU A 180 -22.42 -8.99 -9.31
N ALA A 181 -22.17 -8.06 -10.25
CA ALA A 181 -22.86 -8.03 -11.53
C ALA A 181 -22.52 -9.26 -12.40
N GLY A 182 -21.28 -9.73 -12.39
CA GLY A 182 -20.83 -10.91 -13.15
C GLY A 182 -21.36 -12.25 -12.63
N ILE A 183 -21.73 -12.36 -11.35
CA ILE A 183 -22.35 -13.57 -10.78
C ILE A 183 -23.84 -13.69 -11.16
N SER A 184 -24.46 -12.62 -11.69
CA SER A 184 -25.89 -12.61 -12.01
C SER A 184 -26.25 -13.25 -13.36
N PHE A 185 -25.28 -13.74 -14.15
CA PHE A 185 -25.54 -14.26 -15.50
C PHE A 185 -25.62 -15.80 -15.60
N ASP A 186 -25.29 -16.55 -14.54
CA ASP A 186 -25.09 -18.02 -14.62
C ASP A 186 -26.00 -18.87 -13.72
N ARG A 187 -27.13 -18.32 -13.21
CA ARG A 187 -28.03 -19.06 -12.29
C ARG A 187 -29.44 -19.32 -12.82
N THR A 188 -29.78 -18.89 -14.02
CA THR A 188 -31.17 -19.02 -14.55
C THR A 188 -31.37 -20.10 -15.61
N SER A 189 -30.34 -20.78 -16.13
CA SER A 189 -30.52 -21.78 -17.20
C SER A 189 -30.67 -23.24 -16.72
N HIS A 190 -30.32 -23.60 -15.48
CA HIS A 190 -30.26 -25.01 -15.06
C HIS A 190 -31.47 -25.55 -14.27
N ARG A 191 -32.51 -24.73 -14.03
CA ARG A 191 -33.70 -25.15 -13.27
C ARG A 191 -34.93 -25.53 -14.10
N ALA A 192 -34.80 -25.59 -15.43
CA ALA A 192 -35.93 -25.84 -16.34
C ALA A 192 -35.99 -27.26 -16.96
N SER A 193 -35.14 -28.21 -16.56
CA SER A 193 -35.14 -29.58 -17.12
C SER A 193 -35.48 -30.66 -16.09
N GLY A 194 -36.41 -30.38 -15.18
CA GLY A 194 -36.83 -31.31 -14.14
C GLY A 194 -38.33 -31.29 -13.89
N SER A 195 -39.14 -31.64 -14.90
CA SER A 195 -40.45 -32.28 -14.69
C SER A 195 -41.06 -32.65 -16.04
N GLY A 196 -40.81 -33.88 -16.51
CA GLY A 196 -41.48 -34.44 -17.67
C GLY A 196 -41.54 -35.96 -17.56
N SER A 197 -42.70 -36.44 -17.09
CA SER A 197 -43.35 -37.76 -17.29
C SER A 197 -42.57 -39.03 -16.88
N GLY A 198 -43.10 -39.93 -16.06
CA GLY A 198 -44.51 -40.33 -15.94
C GLY A 198 -44.80 -41.43 -16.94
#